data_AF-A0A520Z3W3-F1
#
_entry.id   AF-A0A520Z3W3-F1
#
_cell.length_a   1.000
_cell.length_b   1.000
_cell.length_c   1.000
_cell.angle_alpha   90.00
_cell.angle_beta   90.00
_cell.angle_gamma   90.00
#
_symmetry.space_group_name_H-M   'P 1'
#
loop_
_entity.id
_entity.type
_entity.pdbx_description
1 polymer ?
#
loop_
_entity_poly.entity_id
_entity_poly.type
_entity_poly.pdbx_seq_one_letter_code
_entity_poly.pdbx_strand_id
1 'polypeptide(L)'
;MALVLFLVHNCVHDSNAPQMVDIESPSEPKTIVAKSDGESFEECSKITRSVLITHCGSCHQSSLDTHKAGAIAIFDLDKGANWHTDLAEEHLHGIAKRTQNKSTISEQQKEAISIFLELKELELTQ
;
A
#
# COMPACT_ATOMS: atom_id res chain seq x y z
N MET A 1 33.46 3.51 -66.40
CA MET A 1 32.31 4.42 -66.59
C MET A 1 31.92 4.89 -65.19
N ALA A 2 32.47 6.03 -64.74
CA ALA A 2 31.77 7.33 -64.58
C ALA A 2 30.58 7.21 -63.61
N LEU A 3 30.61 7.59 -62.32
CA LEU A 3 31.03 8.84 -61.63
C LEU A 3 30.16 10.06 -61.97
N VAL A 4 29.21 10.41 -61.08
CA VAL A 4 28.73 11.76 -60.70
C VAL A 4 28.05 11.58 -59.32
N LEU A 5 28.51 12.03 -58.13
CA LEU A 5 28.97 13.31 -57.56
C LEU A 5 27.90 14.40 -57.42
N PHE A 6 27.44 14.61 -56.18
CA PHE A 6 27.18 15.91 -55.52
C PHE A 6 27.30 15.62 -53.99
N LEU A 7 28.28 16.08 -53.18
CA LEU A 7 28.72 17.45 -52.82
C LEU A 7 27.49 18.32 -52.39
N VAL A 8 27.41 18.98 -51.22
CA VAL A 8 28.43 19.30 -50.20
C VAL A 8 27.80 20.00 -48.97
N HIS A 9 28.52 19.93 -47.84
CA HIS A 9 28.62 20.84 -46.67
C HIS A 9 27.37 21.37 -45.93
N ASN A 10 27.34 21.16 -44.61
CA ASN A 10 27.95 22.14 -43.68
C ASN A 10 28.25 21.57 -42.28
N CYS A 11 29.53 21.65 -41.95
CA CYS A 11 30.18 21.73 -40.63
C CYS A 11 29.65 22.98 -39.86
N VAL A 12 29.91 23.33 -38.60
CA VAL A 12 30.68 22.87 -37.43
C VAL A 12 30.46 23.97 -36.36
N HIS A 13 30.42 23.58 -35.07
CA HIS A 13 30.77 24.34 -33.84
C HIS A 13 30.15 25.75 -33.61
N ASP A 14 29.84 26.20 -32.39
CA ASP A 14 30.76 26.28 -31.26
C ASP A 14 30.03 26.45 -29.91
N SER A 15 30.83 26.23 -28.88
CA SER A 15 30.64 26.23 -27.45
C SER A 15 30.29 27.61 -26.87
N ASN A 16 29.50 27.65 -25.78
CA ASN A 16 29.81 28.58 -24.69
C ASN A 16 29.23 28.10 -23.34
N ALA A 17 30.16 27.74 -22.45
CA ALA A 17 30.29 27.91 -20.99
C ALA A 17 29.07 28.04 -20.03
N PRO A 18 29.28 27.68 -18.73
CA PRO A 18 28.25 27.36 -17.76
C PRO A 18 27.77 28.58 -16.97
N GLN A 19 26.52 28.54 -16.49
CA GLN A 19 26.08 29.43 -15.42
C GLN A 19 25.73 28.62 -14.17
N MET A 20 26.54 28.87 -13.14
CA MET A 20 26.22 28.65 -11.75
C MET A 20 25.05 29.56 -11.38
N VAL A 21 24.04 29.01 -10.71
CA VAL A 21 23.18 29.77 -9.80
C VAL A 21 23.11 29.01 -8.49
N ASP A 22 23.23 29.80 -7.44
CA ASP A 22 23.50 29.43 -6.06
C ASP A 22 22.42 28.59 -5.37
N ILE A 23 22.93 27.94 -4.34
CA ILE A 23 22.30 27.19 -3.27
C ILE A 23 21.20 28.01 -2.58
N GLU A 24 20.00 27.44 -2.46
CA GLU A 24 19.22 27.56 -1.22
C GLU A 24 18.32 26.31 -1.03
N SER A 25 18.75 25.44 -0.13
CA SER A 25 17.90 24.57 0.68
C SER A 25 17.69 25.34 2.00
N PRO A 26 16.54 25.30 2.72
CA PRO A 26 15.69 24.13 2.90
C PRO A 26 14.17 24.41 3.02
N SER A 27 13.41 23.32 3.18
CA SER A 27 12.11 23.29 3.88
C SER A 27 10.87 23.63 3.05
N GLU A 28 10.29 22.60 2.45
CA GLU A 28 8.89 22.32 2.82
C GLU A 28 8.88 20.96 3.52
N PRO A 29 8.65 20.90 4.85
CA PRO A 29 8.20 19.65 5.43
C PRO A 29 6.88 19.36 4.71
N LYS A 30 6.85 18.25 3.96
CA LYS A 30 5.58 17.63 3.57
C LYS A 30 4.84 17.48 4.89
N THR A 31 3.87 18.36 5.11
CA THR A 31 2.99 18.30 6.26
C THR A 31 2.39 16.92 6.17
N ILE A 32 2.96 16.00 6.95
CA ILE A 32 2.27 14.82 7.41
C ILE A 32 1.18 15.46 8.26
N VAL A 33 0.08 15.84 7.60
CA VAL A 33 -1.14 16.21 8.27
C VAL A 33 -1.36 15.04 9.18
N ALA A 34 -1.27 15.29 10.48
CA ALA A 34 -1.72 14.37 11.49
C ALA A 34 -3.19 14.15 11.17
N LYS A 35 -3.46 13.16 10.29
CA LYS A 35 -4.79 12.66 10.04
C LYS A 35 -5.27 12.22 11.40
N SER A 36 -6.44 12.72 11.77
CA SER A 36 -7.13 12.27 12.97
C SER A 36 -7.05 10.75 13.05
N ASP A 37 -6.81 10.20 14.24
CA ASP A 37 -6.52 8.77 14.42
C ASP A 37 -7.60 7.88 13.76
N GLY A 38 -8.85 8.37 13.70
CA GLY A 38 -9.97 7.71 13.01
C GLY A 38 -9.89 7.66 11.48
N GLU A 39 -9.35 8.69 10.82
CA GLU A 39 -9.17 8.68 9.35
C GLU A 39 -8.02 7.74 8.93
N SER A 40 -7.03 7.54 9.80
CA SER A 40 -5.95 6.58 9.59
C SER A 40 -6.46 5.14 9.75
N PHE A 41 -7.30 4.88 10.76
CA PHE A 41 -7.85 3.55 11.03
C PHE A 41 -8.73 3.02 9.90
N GLU A 42 -9.71 3.80 9.43
CA GLU A 42 -10.65 3.34 8.39
C GLU A 42 -9.93 3.01 7.08
N GLU A 43 -8.97 3.85 6.66
CA GLU A 43 -8.19 3.60 5.45
C GLU A 43 -7.31 2.35 5.59
N CYS A 44 -6.64 2.18 6.73
CA CYS A 44 -5.85 0.99 7.01
C CYS A 44 -6.71 -0.28 7.10
N SER A 45 -7.91 -0.20 7.69
CA SER A 45 -8.91 -1.27 7.74
C SER A 45 -9.35 -1.68 6.34
N LYS A 46 -9.64 -0.70 5.46
CA LYS A 46 -10.03 -0.94 4.08
C LYS A 46 -8.93 -1.63 3.26
N ILE A 47 -7.69 -1.14 3.37
CA ILE A 47 -6.53 -1.76 2.71
C ILE A 47 -6.33 -3.19 3.23
N THR A 48 -6.38 -3.37 4.55
CA THR A 48 -6.26 -4.69 5.20
C THR A 48 -7.33 -5.65 4.70
N ARG A 49 -8.60 -5.24 4.68
CA ARG A 49 -9.72 -6.03 4.15
C ARG A 49 -9.46 -6.45 2.70
N SER A 50 -9.01 -5.53 1.85
CA SER A 50 -8.71 -5.84 0.44
C SER A 50 -7.63 -6.91 0.30
N VAL A 51 -6.59 -6.86 1.15
CA VAL A 51 -5.53 -7.88 1.16
C VAL A 51 -6.06 -9.22 1.67
N LEU A 52 -6.88 -9.20 2.72
CA LEU A 52 -7.49 -10.40 3.29
C LEU A 52 -8.48 -11.07 2.35
N ILE A 53 -9.21 -10.33 1.51
CA ILE A 53 -10.03 -10.94 0.45
C ILE A 53 -9.19 -11.84 -0.46
N THR A 54 -7.99 -11.40 -0.83
CA THR A 54 -7.10 -12.17 -1.72
C THR A 54 -6.52 -13.43 -1.05
N HIS A 55 -6.22 -13.37 0.24
CA HIS A 55 -5.46 -14.42 0.93
C HIS A 55 -6.25 -15.28 1.91
N CYS A 56 -7.37 -14.77 2.40
CA CYS A 56 -8.24 -15.38 3.40
C CYS A 56 -9.69 -15.52 2.90
N GLY A 57 -10.04 -14.88 1.78
CA GLY A 57 -11.41 -14.79 1.27
C GLY A 57 -12.09 -16.12 1.06
N SER A 58 -11.38 -17.13 0.56
CA SER A 58 -11.95 -18.48 0.34
C SER A 58 -12.59 -19.09 1.60
N CYS A 59 -12.12 -18.75 2.80
CA CYS A 59 -12.73 -19.21 4.05
C CYS A 59 -13.59 -18.14 4.73
N HIS A 60 -13.23 -16.86 4.58
CA HIS A 60 -13.76 -15.73 5.34
C HIS A 60 -14.74 -14.83 4.56
N GLN A 61 -15.20 -15.22 3.38
CA GLN A 61 -16.29 -14.55 2.66
C GLN A 61 -17.52 -15.44 2.64
N SER A 62 -18.58 -15.06 3.37
CA SER A 62 -19.80 -15.86 3.46
C SER A 62 -20.54 -16.03 2.14
N SER A 63 -20.29 -15.16 1.17
CA SER A 63 -20.81 -15.27 -0.21
C SER A 63 -20.17 -16.38 -1.05
N LEU A 64 -19.04 -16.96 -0.62
CA LEU A 64 -18.37 -18.03 -1.36
C LEU A 64 -18.80 -19.42 -0.87
N ASP A 65 -19.01 -20.35 -1.79
CA ASP A 65 -19.32 -21.77 -1.46
C ASP A 65 -18.20 -22.47 -0.67
N THR A 66 -16.98 -21.92 -0.73
CA THR A 66 -15.80 -22.45 -0.03
C THR A 66 -15.67 -21.97 1.41
N HIS A 67 -16.56 -21.08 1.87
CA HIS A 67 -16.50 -20.52 3.21
C HIS A 67 -16.55 -21.61 4.29
N LYS A 68 -15.99 -21.29 5.46
CA LYS A 68 -16.03 -22.17 6.62
C LYS A 68 -16.78 -21.47 7.74
N ALA A 69 -17.81 -22.11 8.30
CA ALA A 69 -18.61 -21.54 9.38
C ALA A 69 -17.74 -21.03 10.56
N GLY A 70 -16.73 -21.82 10.96
CA GLY A 70 -15.80 -21.40 12.01
C GLY A 70 -14.90 -20.22 11.64
N ALA A 71 -14.60 -20.01 10.35
CA ALA A 71 -13.85 -18.84 9.89
C ALA A 71 -14.73 -17.57 9.89
N ILE A 72 -15.97 -17.70 9.41
CA ILE A 72 -16.98 -16.63 9.44
C ILE A 72 -17.29 -16.16 10.87
N ALA A 73 -17.28 -17.09 11.83
CA ALA A 73 -17.47 -16.76 13.24
C ALA A 73 -16.34 -15.90 13.84
N ILE A 74 -15.14 -15.90 13.24
CA ILE A 74 -14.01 -15.06 13.66
C ILE A 74 -14.13 -13.68 13.00
N PHE A 75 -14.29 -13.66 11.68
CA PHE A 75 -14.61 -12.46 10.92
C PHE A 75 -15.18 -12.83 9.55
N ASP A 76 -16.04 -11.96 9.04
CA ASP A 76 -16.61 -12.08 7.70
C ASP A 76 -16.25 -10.85 6.87
N LEU A 77 -15.46 -11.08 5.82
CA LEU A 77 -15.01 -10.04 4.91
C LEU A 77 -16.17 -9.45 4.11
N ASP A 78 -17.32 -10.11 3.98
CA ASP A 78 -18.47 -9.55 3.27
C ASP A 78 -19.25 -8.50 4.08
N LYS A 79 -18.96 -8.34 5.39
CA LYS A 79 -19.55 -7.29 6.25
C LYS A 79 -19.07 -5.85 5.93
N GLY A 80 -18.31 -5.66 4.85
CA GLY A 80 -17.86 -4.33 4.41
C GLY A 80 -16.95 -3.67 5.45
N ALA A 81 -17.23 -2.42 5.82
CA ALA A 81 -16.46 -1.69 6.85
C ALA A 81 -16.47 -2.41 8.21
N ASN A 82 -17.55 -3.14 8.53
CA ASN A 82 -17.72 -3.81 9.81
C ASN A 82 -17.10 -5.22 9.87
N TRP A 83 -16.22 -5.59 8.94
CA TRP A 83 -15.62 -6.93 8.89
C TRP A 83 -14.82 -7.28 10.17
N HIS A 84 -14.28 -6.28 10.85
CA HIS A 84 -13.38 -6.43 11.99
C HIS A 84 -14.05 -6.26 13.36
N THR A 85 -15.38 -6.07 13.42
CA THR A 85 -16.09 -5.77 14.69
C THR A 85 -15.93 -6.88 15.73
N ASP A 86 -15.83 -8.12 15.27
CA ASP A 86 -15.86 -9.32 16.12
C ASP A 86 -14.43 -9.87 16.37
N LEU A 87 -13.38 -9.15 15.94
CA LEU A 87 -12.00 -9.56 16.17
C LEU A 87 -11.65 -9.44 17.66
N ALA A 88 -11.15 -10.53 18.22
CA ALA A 88 -10.49 -10.57 19.52
C ALA A 88 -8.96 -10.52 19.33
N GLU A 89 -8.23 -10.27 20.42
CA GLU A 89 -6.77 -10.11 20.43
C GLU A 89 -6.07 -11.32 19.79
N GLU A 90 -6.50 -12.55 20.11
CA GLU A 90 -5.93 -13.77 19.55
C GLU A 90 -6.09 -13.88 18.03
N HIS A 91 -7.10 -13.22 17.45
CA HIS A 91 -7.33 -13.21 16.00
C HIS A 91 -6.38 -12.25 15.29
N LEU A 92 -5.99 -11.15 15.93
CA LEU A 92 -5.06 -10.16 15.37
C LEU A 92 -3.68 -10.79 15.09
N HIS A 93 -3.17 -11.58 16.03
CA HIS A 93 -1.93 -12.35 15.85
C HIS A 93 -2.01 -13.33 14.67
N GLY A 94 -3.18 -13.95 14.48
CA GLY A 94 -3.44 -14.84 13.36
C GLY A 94 -3.36 -14.12 12.01
N ILE A 95 -3.89 -12.90 11.93
CA ILE A 95 -3.82 -12.04 10.74
C ILE A 95 -2.37 -11.66 10.47
N ALA A 96 -1.66 -11.10 11.46
CA ALA A 96 -0.26 -10.69 11.34
C ALA A 96 0.63 -11.81 10.76
N LYS A 97 0.53 -13.01 11.35
CA LYS A 97 1.33 -14.17 10.92
C LYS A 97 1.06 -14.59 9.48
N ARG A 98 -0.19 -14.48 9.02
CA ARG A 98 -0.58 -14.91 7.66
C ARG A 98 -0.21 -13.90 6.59
N THR A 99 -0.04 -12.63 6.93
CA THR A 99 0.28 -11.55 5.98
C THR A 99 1.77 -11.21 5.95
N GLN A 100 2.48 -11.24 7.09
CA GLN A 100 3.87 -10.79 7.20
C GLN A 100 4.84 -11.44 6.20
N ASN A 101 4.68 -12.75 5.95
CA ASN A 101 5.61 -13.54 5.13
C ASN A 101 5.15 -13.72 3.66
N LYS A 102 4.13 -12.98 3.22
CA LYS A 102 3.63 -13.08 1.84
C LYS A 102 4.37 -12.11 0.94
N SER A 103 5.19 -12.64 0.03
CA SER A 103 5.91 -11.85 -0.98
C SER A 103 4.98 -11.13 -1.97
N THR A 104 3.73 -11.56 -2.09
CA THR A 104 2.71 -10.93 -2.94
C THR A 104 2.09 -9.67 -2.34
N ILE A 105 2.31 -9.41 -1.04
CA ILE A 105 1.82 -8.21 -0.35
C ILE A 105 2.93 -7.16 -0.41
N SER A 106 2.61 -5.98 -0.94
CA SER A 106 3.54 -4.84 -1.02
C SER A 106 3.88 -4.28 0.36
N GLU A 107 5.02 -3.58 0.47
CA GLU A 107 5.42 -2.95 1.74
C GLU A 107 4.40 -1.93 2.25
N GLN A 108 3.76 -1.14 1.35
CA GLN A 108 2.69 -0.22 1.73
C GLN A 108 1.47 -0.96 2.31
N GLN A 109 1.12 -2.12 1.77
CA GLN A 109 0.03 -2.94 2.32
C GLN A 109 0.41 -3.56 3.66
N LYS A 110 1.65 -4.01 3.83
CA LYS A 110 2.14 -4.52 5.13
C LYS A 110 2.09 -3.44 6.20
N GLU A 111 2.50 -2.22 5.86
CA GLU A 111 2.43 -1.06 6.76
C GLU A 111 0.99 -0.78 7.18
N ALA A 112 0.06 -0.69 6.22
CA ALA A 112 -1.35 -0.47 6.51
C ALA A 112 -1.95 -1.59 7.39
N ILE A 113 -1.54 -2.85 7.17
CA ILE A 113 -1.94 -3.98 8.02
C ILE A 113 -1.37 -3.81 9.43
N SER A 114 -0.10 -3.42 9.57
CA SER A 114 0.53 -3.21 10.87
C SER A 114 -0.20 -2.13 11.67
N ILE A 115 -0.44 -0.97 11.05
CA ILE A 115 -1.15 0.15 11.68
C ILE A 115 -2.56 -0.26 12.07
N PHE A 116 -3.30 -0.96 11.20
CA PHE A 116 -4.64 -1.45 11.52
C PHE A 116 -4.63 -2.38 12.75
N LEU A 117 -3.69 -3.34 12.80
CA LEU A 117 -3.61 -4.30 13.89
C LEU A 117 -3.26 -3.63 15.22
N GLU A 118 -2.30 -2.71 15.21
CA GLU A 118 -1.90 -1.94 16.40
C GLU A 118 -3.07 -1.10 16.95
N LEU A 119 -3.75 -0.34 16.08
CA LEU A 119 -4.89 0.47 16.48
C LEU A 119 -6.07 -0.40 16.97
N LYS A 120 -6.29 -1.56 16.36
CA LYS A 120 -7.35 -2.49 16.80
C LYS A 120 -7.02 -3.13 18.15
N GLU A 121 -5.77 -3.45 18.41
CA GLU A 121 -5.31 -3.95 19.71
C GLU A 121 -5.48 -2.90 20.82
N LEU A 122 -5.18 -1.64 20.51
CA LEU A 122 -5.45 -0.51 21.41
C LEU A 122 -6.95 -0.29 21.67
N GLU A 123 -7.81 -0.54 20.67
CA GLU A 123 -9.27 -0.47 20.84
C GLU A 123 -9.79 -1.57 21.79
N LEU A 124 -9.20 -2.76 21.75
CA LEU A 124 -9.63 -3.91 22.57
C LEU A 124 -9.17 -3.84 24.03
N THR A 125 -8.19 -3.00 24.34
CA THR A 125 -7.59 -2.86 25.69
C THR A 125 -8.16 -1.69 26.50
N GLN A 126 -9.08 -0.92 25.93
CA GLN A 126 -9.80 0.20 26.57
C GLN A 126 -11.12 -0.24 27.19
#